data_AF-X0W2W1-F1
#
_entry.id   AF-X0W2W1-F1
#
_cell.length_a   1.000
_cell.length_b   1.000
_cell.length_c   1.000
_cell.angle_alpha   90.00
_cell.angle_beta   90.00
_cell.angle_gamma   90.00
#
_symmetry.space_group_name_H-M   'P 1'
#
loop_
_entity.id
_entity.type
_entity.pdbx_description
1 polymer ?
#
loop_
_entity_poly.entity_id
_entity_poly.type
_entity_poly.pdbx_seq_one_letter_code
_entity_poly.pdbx_strand_id
1 'polypeptide(L)'
;QNNFTFDYRRAITIDNTQNSSNLYDYQVGPITVDYVDGKMNTDFSDLRFTDDSTNWNDHDWDTSYSYWIENPQSCSQVLARNPSATSGIYTISPNGSDSFDVYCDMETDGGGWTLIMNLDSNDGTNHHYDDTTFWTGDNTVGSVSSALTNDFKSKSFALNNSSEIMVWVHNEGSQTGYATYNTLASYQDKSFYWLLNNLSATTITSTRVNNTGTTGAQYNPDRVQTEYGDIFLDHSEALVINRQSAWASDTYNKNRITTTLTNNDYS
;
A
#
# COMPACT_ATOMS: atom_id res chain seq x y z
N GLN A 1 -33.52 1.20 0.20
CA GLN A 1 -32.62 0.97 -0.94
C GLN A 1 -31.64 2.13 -0.97
N ASN A 2 -30.39 1.88 -0.57
CA ASN A 2 -29.33 2.86 -0.79
C ASN A 2 -28.90 2.68 -2.25
N ASN A 3 -29.09 3.71 -3.06
CA ASN A 3 -28.63 3.71 -4.45
C ASN A 3 -27.10 3.84 -4.44
N PHE A 4 -26.41 2.71 -4.56
CA PHE A 4 -24.98 2.71 -4.84
C PHE A 4 -24.78 2.86 -6.36
N THR A 5 -24.29 4.02 -6.78
CA THR A 5 -23.87 4.25 -8.16
C THR A 5 -22.47 3.66 -8.32
N PHE A 6 -22.37 2.48 -8.94
CA PHE A 6 -21.08 1.91 -9.33
C PHE A 6 -20.69 2.44 -10.71
N ASP A 7 -19.96 3.56 -10.77
CA ASP A 7 -19.52 4.20 -12.02
C ASP A 7 -18.27 3.53 -12.65
N TYR A 8 -18.15 2.20 -12.59
CA TYR A 8 -17.00 1.49 -13.17
C TYR A 8 -17.43 0.26 -13.95
N ARG A 9 -17.13 0.25 -15.26
CA ARG A 9 -17.28 -0.91 -16.14
C ARG A 9 -15.89 -1.41 -16.52
N ARG A 10 -15.55 -2.64 -16.12
CA ARG A 10 -14.41 -3.39 -16.69
C ARG A 10 -14.95 -4.53 -17.56
N ALA A 11 -14.17 -4.93 -18.55
CA ALA A 11 -14.46 -6.14 -19.30
C ALA A 11 -14.42 -7.34 -18.34
N ILE A 12 -15.49 -8.12 -18.29
CA ILE A 12 -15.51 -9.42 -17.62
C ILE A 12 -14.95 -10.42 -18.64
N THR A 13 -13.86 -11.11 -18.28
CA THR A 13 -13.36 -12.25 -19.05
C THR A 13 -14.03 -13.51 -18.51
N ILE A 14 -14.88 -14.12 -19.32
CA ILE A 14 -15.53 -15.38 -18.96
C ILE A 14 -14.63 -16.52 -19.46
N ASP A 15 -14.00 -17.23 -18.53
CA ASP A 15 -13.25 -18.44 -18.83
C ASP A 15 -14.19 -19.66 -18.78
N ASN A 16 -14.68 -20.08 -19.95
CA ASN A 16 -15.56 -21.24 -20.09
C ASN A 16 -14.78 -22.53 -20.40
N THR A 17 -13.46 -22.58 -20.19
CA THR A 17 -12.63 -23.73 -20.60
C THR A 17 -12.89 -25.02 -19.82
N GLN A 18 -13.53 -24.92 -18.64
CA GLN A 18 -13.91 -26.08 -17.82
C GLN A 18 -15.36 -26.57 -18.01
N ASN A 19 -16.18 -25.86 -18.79
CA ASN A 19 -17.55 -26.30 -19.11
C ASN A 19 -17.59 -26.90 -20.51
N SER A 20 -18.21 -28.06 -20.67
CA SER A 20 -18.36 -28.72 -21.98
C SER A 20 -19.44 -28.09 -22.85
N SER A 21 -20.33 -27.27 -22.28
CA SER A 21 -21.35 -26.53 -23.00
C SER A 21 -20.81 -25.19 -23.51
N ASN A 22 -21.11 -24.85 -24.77
CA ASN A 22 -20.87 -23.50 -25.28
C ASN A 22 -21.86 -22.54 -24.62
N LEU A 23 -21.37 -21.51 -23.92
CA LEU A 23 -22.21 -20.39 -23.51
C LEU A 23 -22.57 -19.57 -24.74
N TYR A 24 -23.86 -19.34 -24.98
CA TYR A 24 -24.32 -18.58 -26.15
C TYR A 24 -24.63 -17.12 -25.82
N ASP A 25 -24.95 -16.81 -24.56
CA ASP A 25 -25.35 -15.46 -24.16
C ASP A 25 -25.14 -15.19 -22.66
N TYR A 26 -25.10 -13.90 -22.29
CA TYR A 26 -25.03 -13.43 -20.90
C TYR A 26 -25.96 -12.24 -20.65
N GLN A 27 -26.55 -12.19 -19.47
CA GLN A 27 -27.36 -11.04 -19.03
C GLN A 27 -26.84 -10.49 -17.70
N VAL A 28 -26.81 -9.15 -17.60
CA VAL A 28 -26.56 -8.44 -16.34
C VAL A 28 -27.89 -7.90 -15.82
N GLY A 29 -28.33 -8.40 -14.67
CA GLY A 29 -29.55 -7.96 -13.98
C GLY A 29 -29.37 -6.67 -13.18
N PRO A 30 -30.45 -6.09 -12.63
CA PRO A 30 -30.36 -4.95 -11.72
C PRO A 30 -29.66 -5.35 -10.42
N ILE A 31 -28.46 -4.80 -10.19
CA ILE A 31 -27.63 -5.16 -9.03
C ILE A 31 -28.35 -4.84 -7.72
N THR A 32 -28.70 -5.88 -6.97
CA THR A 32 -29.21 -5.76 -5.61
C THR A 32 -28.15 -6.26 -4.65
N VAL A 33 -27.66 -5.36 -3.80
CA VAL A 33 -26.51 -5.63 -2.91
C VAL A 33 -26.99 -5.91 -1.49
N ASP A 34 -26.68 -7.10 -0.99
CA ASP A 34 -26.78 -7.46 0.43
C ASP A 34 -25.38 -7.42 1.07
N TYR A 35 -25.30 -6.91 2.30
CA TYR A 35 -24.04 -6.89 3.04
C TYR A 35 -23.97 -8.08 4.01
N VAL A 36 -23.07 -9.02 3.74
CA VAL A 36 -22.86 -10.23 4.55
C VAL A 36 -21.38 -10.41 4.83
N ASP A 37 -20.99 -10.50 6.11
CA ASP A 37 -19.61 -10.77 6.56
C ASP A 37 -18.53 -9.86 5.92
N GLY A 38 -18.81 -8.56 5.82
CA GLY A 38 -17.85 -7.60 5.25
C GLY A 38 -17.78 -7.59 3.72
N LYS A 39 -18.59 -8.42 3.06
CA LYS A 39 -18.66 -8.53 1.62
C LYS A 39 -20.01 -8.03 1.11
N MET A 40 -19.97 -7.34 -0.01
CA MET A 40 -21.17 -7.04 -0.80
C MET A 40 -21.47 -8.28 -1.63
N ASN A 41 -22.55 -8.96 -1.29
CA ASN A 41 -23.10 -10.09 -2.04
C ASN A 41 -24.13 -9.55 -3.04
N THR A 42 -24.03 -10.00 -4.28
CA THR A 42 -25.13 -9.85 -5.23
C THR A 42 -26.13 -10.97 -5.01
N ASP A 43 -27.42 -10.69 -5.19
CA ASP A 43 -28.38 -11.79 -5.24
C ASP A 43 -28.06 -12.73 -6.44
N PHE A 44 -28.60 -13.96 -6.40
CA PHE A 44 -28.33 -15.02 -7.39
C PHE A 44 -28.89 -14.73 -8.79
N SER A 45 -28.97 -13.47 -9.20
CA SER A 45 -29.68 -13.02 -10.40
C SER A 45 -28.96 -11.92 -11.19
N ASP A 46 -27.85 -11.39 -10.68
CA ASP A 46 -27.18 -10.20 -11.25
C ASP A 46 -26.25 -10.50 -12.43
N LEU A 47 -25.69 -11.71 -12.52
CA LEU A 47 -24.97 -12.20 -13.69
C LEU A 47 -25.43 -13.62 -14.02
N ARG A 48 -26.04 -13.79 -15.20
CA ARG A 48 -26.61 -15.06 -15.65
C ARG A 48 -25.99 -15.47 -16.98
N PHE A 49 -25.83 -16.78 -17.17
CA PHE A 49 -25.36 -17.40 -18.41
C PHE A 49 -26.37 -18.43 -18.88
N THR A 50 -26.53 -18.59 -20.20
CA THR A 50 -27.33 -19.68 -20.79
C THR A 50 -26.51 -20.44 -21.83
N ASP A 51 -26.70 -21.76 -21.87
CA ASP A 51 -26.22 -22.63 -22.94
C ASP A 51 -27.33 -23.01 -23.95
N ASP A 52 -28.52 -22.42 -23.82
CA ASP A 52 -29.63 -22.58 -24.77
C ASP A 52 -29.65 -21.43 -25.80
N SER A 53 -29.22 -21.74 -27.02
CA SER A 53 -29.23 -20.80 -28.15
C SER A 53 -30.62 -20.45 -28.71
N THR A 54 -31.69 -21.10 -28.24
CA THR A 54 -33.01 -21.07 -28.88
C THR A 54 -34.15 -20.53 -28.03
N ASN A 55 -33.98 -20.41 -26.71
CA ASN A 55 -35.07 -20.06 -25.79
C ASN A 55 -34.73 -18.84 -24.93
N TRP A 56 -34.93 -17.64 -25.49
CA TRP A 56 -34.75 -16.36 -24.80
C TRP A 56 -35.91 -16.05 -23.84
N ASN A 57 -36.00 -16.78 -22.72
CA ASN A 57 -36.94 -16.48 -21.64
C ASN A 57 -36.17 -16.10 -20.38
N ASP A 58 -36.52 -14.97 -19.75
CA ASP A 58 -35.92 -14.40 -18.53
C ASP A 58 -35.91 -15.35 -17.29
N HIS A 59 -36.51 -16.54 -17.41
CA HIS A 59 -36.66 -17.52 -16.33
C HIS A 59 -36.13 -18.92 -16.66
N ASP A 60 -35.46 -19.12 -17.80
CA ASP A 60 -34.91 -20.41 -18.24
C ASP A 60 -33.37 -20.33 -18.30
N TRP A 61 -32.74 -20.11 -17.14
CA TRP A 61 -31.29 -19.95 -16.99
C TRP A 61 -30.69 -21.16 -16.28
N ASP A 62 -29.70 -21.81 -16.91
CA ASP A 62 -29.09 -23.05 -16.39
C ASP A 62 -28.15 -22.84 -15.22
N THR A 63 -27.57 -21.64 -15.06
CA THR A 63 -26.64 -21.37 -13.96
C THR A 63 -26.61 -19.89 -13.58
N SER A 64 -26.79 -19.62 -12.29
CA SER A 64 -26.50 -18.31 -11.70
C SER A 64 -25.34 -18.42 -10.71
N TYR A 65 -24.46 -17.42 -10.74
CA TYR A 65 -23.31 -17.34 -9.85
C TYR A 65 -23.44 -16.11 -8.97
N SER A 66 -23.47 -16.30 -7.65
CA SER A 66 -23.14 -15.19 -6.75
C SER A 66 -21.69 -14.77 -7.01
N TYR A 67 -21.47 -13.47 -7.15
CA TYR A 67 -20.13 -12.90 -7.13
C TYR A 67 -20.05 -11.88 -6.01
N TRP A 68 -18.87 -11.79 -5.40
CA TRP A 68 -18.61 -10.89 -4.28
C TRP A 68 -17.90 -9.65 -4.82
N ILE A 69 -18.40 -8.47 -4.49
CA ILE A 69 -17.62 -7.26 -4.68
C ILE A 69 -16.69 -7.15 -3.47
N GLU A 70 -15.46 -7.62 -3.63
CA GLU A 70 -14.44 -7.55 -2.58
C GLU A 70 -13.83 -6.15 -2.52
N ASN A 71 -13.52 -5.69 -1.30
CA ASN A 71 -12.75 -4.48 -1.10
C ASN A 71 -11.40 -4.58 -1.83
N PRO A 72 -10.86 -3.48 -2.34
CA PRO A 72 -9.53 -3.48 -2.94
C PRO A 72 -8.49 -3.91 -1.90
N GLN A 73 -7.44 -4.61 -2.31
CA GLN A 73 -6.37 -5.11 -1.44
C GLN A 73 -5.30 -4.05 -1.13
N SER A 74 -5.28 -2.97 -1.92
CA SER A 74 -4.30 -1.89 -1.86
C SER A 74 -4.84 -0.65 -2.55
N CYS A 75 -4.21 0.49 -2.31
CA CYS A 75 -4.48 1.73 -3.05
C CYS A 75 -4.22 1.59 -4.55
N SER A 76 -3.26 0.77 -4.97
CA SER A 76 -3.02 0.50 -6.40
C SER A 76 -4.21 -0.22 -7.04
N GLN A 77 -4.88 -1.12 -6.31
CA GLN A 77 -6.11 -1.73 -6.80
C GLN A 77 -7.29 -0.76 -6.79
N VAL A 78 -7.36 0.16 -5.82
CA VAL A 78 -8.33 1.28 -5.85
C VAL A 78 -8.15 2.10 -7.13
N LEU A 79 -6.93 2.57 -7.40
CA LEU A 79 -6.62 3.40 -8.58
C LEU A 79 -6.82 2.64 -9.89
N ALA A 80 -6.50 1.34 -9.91
CA ALA A 80 -6.80 0.51 -11.06
C ALA A 80 -8.31 0.44 -11.33
N ARG A 81 -9.14 0.28 -10.28
CA ARG A 81 -10.61 0.24 -10.40
C ARG A 81 -11.18 1.60 -10.79
N ASN A 82 -10.62 2.69 -10.27
CA ASN A 82 -10.98 4.06 -10.56
C ASN A 82 -9.75 4.90 -10.91
N PRO A 83 -9.39 5.04 -12.20
CA PRO A 83 -8.25 5.85 -12.63
C PRO A 83 -8.40 7.36 -12.34
N SER A 84 -9.59 7.83 -11.95
CA SER A 84 -9.86 9.21 -11.53
C SER A 84 -9.94 9.35 -10.00
N ALA A 85 -9.54 8.32 -9.24
CA ALA A 85 -9.44 8.40 -7.79
C ALA A 85 -8.43 9.48 -7.39
N THR A 86 -8.82 10.33 -6.46
CA THR A 86 -7.95 11.35 -5.87
C THR A 86 -7.32 10.82 -4.58
N SER A 87 -6.22 11.43 -4.13
CA SER A 87 -5.63 11.08 -2.84
C SER A 87 -6.66 11.24 -1.71
N GLY A 88 -6.64 10.34 -0.73
CA GLY A 88 -7.63 10.31 0.35
C GLY A 88 -7.71 8.99 1.10
N ILE A 89 -8.73 8.88 1.96
CA ILE A 89 -8.94 7.68 2.79
C ILE A 89 -9.80 6.67 2.03
N TYR A 90 -9.33 5.43 1.97
CA TYR A 90 -10.02 4.32 1.33
C TYR A 90 -10.03 3.09 2.23
N THR A 91 -11.10 2.31 2.13
CA THR A 91 -11.20 1.01 2.78
C THR A 91 -10.58 -0.08 1.90
N ILE A 92 -9.64 -0.85 2.47
CA ILE A 92 -8.98 -1.98 1.79
C ILE A 92 -9.11 -3.27 2.61
N SER A 93 -8.91 -4.42 1.96
CA SER A 93 -8.88 -5.76 2.58
C SER A 93 -7.73 -6.59 1.96
N PRO A 94 -6.48 -6.38 2.41
CA PRO A 94 -5.33 -7.14 1.94
C PRO A 94 -5.44 -8.63 2.29
N ASN A 95 -5.12 -9.51 1.35
CA ASN A 95 -4.91 -10.95 1.62
C ASN A 95 -6.06 -11.66 2.35
N GLY A 96 -7.31 -11.22 2.14
CA GLY A 96 -8.49 -11.78 2.80
C GLY A 96 -8.62 -11.42 4.29
N SER A 97 -7.90 -10.40 4.76
CA SER A 97 -8.08 -9.85 6.11
C SER A 97 -9.40 -9.11 6.24
N ASP A 98 -9.81 -8.82 7.48
CA ASP A 98 -10.85 -7.83 7.72
C ASP A 98 -10.50 -6.50 7.04
N SER A 99 -11.52 -5.78 6.59
CA SER A 99 -11.35 -4.49 5.95
C SER A 99 -10.97 -3.40 6.95
N PHE A 100 -10.12 -2.47 6.53
CA PHE A 100 -9.76 -1.30 7.32
C PHE A 100 -9.41 -0.11 6.42
N ASP A 101 -9.42 1.09 7.00
CA ASP A 101 -9.13 2.32 6.29
C ASP A 101 -7.62 2.60 6.23
N VAL A 102 -7.19 3.10 5.07
CA VAL A 102 -5.83 3.56 4.80
C VAL A 102 -5.85 4.90 4.09
N TYR A 103 -4.79 5.67 4.24
CA TYR A 103 -4.54 6.79 3.35
C TYR A 103 -3.90 6.28 2.06
N CYS A 104 -4.47 6.69 0.92
CA CYS A 104 -3.95 6.42 -0.40
C CYS A 104 -3.47 7.72 -1.04
N ASP A 105 -2.23 7.71 -1.52
CA ASP A 105 -1.75 8.72 -2.45
C ASP A 105 -1.99 8.22 -3.89
N MET A 106 -2.85 8.92 -4.61
CA MET A 106 -3.27 8.59 -5.98
C MET A 106 -2.60 9.47 -7.04
N GLU A 107 -1.67 10.34 -6.63
CA GLU A 107 -1.09 11.37 -7.51
C GLU A 107 0.43 11.22 -7.66
N THR A 108 1.14 10.98 -6.55
CA THR A 108 2.61 10.92 -6.54
C THR A 108 3.14 9.72 -7.32
N ASP A 109 4.10 9.95 -8.22
CA ASP A 109 4.74 8.90 -9.04
C ASP A 109 3.75 7.98 -9.78
N GLY A 110 2.59 8.49 -10.20
CA GLY A 110 1.55 7.71 -10.87
C GLY A 110 0.50 7.11 -9.93
N GLY A 111 0.62 7.34 -8.62
CA GLY A 111 -0.39 7.03 -7.62
C GLY A 111 -0.51 5.55 -7.25
N GLY A 112 -1.51 5.24 -6.41
CA GLY A 112 -1.77 3.88 -5.94
C GLY A 112 -0.92 3.48 -4.73
N TRP A 113 -0.26 4.45 -4.07
CA TRP A 113 0.55 4.21 -2.90
C TRP A 113 -0.31 4.05 -1.66
N THR A 114 -0.05 2.98 -0.90
CA THR A 114 -0.72 2.71 0.38
C THR A 114 0.17 3.19 1.50
N LEU A 115 -0.28 4.17 2.29
CA LEU A 115 0.48 4.67 3.42
C LEU A 115 0.52 3.61 4.54
N ILE A 116 1.69 3.03 4.77
CA ILE A 116 1.90 2.04 5.84
C ILE A 116 2.34 2.69 7.16
N MET A 117 3.04 3.83 7.08
CA MET A 117 3.63 4.51 8.22
C MET A 117 3.92 5.98 7.87
N ASN A 118 3.74 6.87 8.83
CA ASN A 118 4.20 8.26 8.81
C ASN A 118 4.92 8.55 10.14
N LEU A 119 6.00 9.34 10.08
CA LEU A 119 6.71 9.82 11.25
C LEU A 119 6.59 11.34 11.29
N ASP A 120 6.07 11.87 12.38
CA ASP A 120 6.04 13.30 12.64
C ASP A 120 7.04 13.63 13.76
N SER A 121 7.82 14.70 13.56
CA SER A 121 8.81 15.15 14.55
C SER A 121 8.26 16.24 15.47
N ASN A 122 7.04 16.72 15.22
CA ASN A 122 6.44 17.86 15.92
C ASN A 122 5.20 17.49 16.77
N ASP A 123 4.75 16.24 16.78
CA ASP A 123 3.56 15.81 17.55
C ASP A 123 3.85 15.51 19.03
N GLY A 124 5.13 15.60 19.43
CA GLY A 124 5.59 15.39 20.79
C GLY A 124 6.01 13.95 21.11
N THR A 125 5.93 13.03 20.15
CA THR A 125 6.53 11.70 20.23
C THR A 125 7.74 11.58 19.31
N ASN A 126 8.72 10.76 19.71
CA ASN A 126 9.91 10.49 18.92
C ASN A 126 10.13 8.98 18.87
N HIS A 127 9.95 8.38 17.71
CA HIS A 127 10.17 6.95 17.49
C HIS A 127 11.66 6.65 17.19
N HIS A 128 12.48 6.71 18.25
CA HIS A 128 13.89 6.33 18.19
C HIS A 128 14.08 4.88 17.73
N TYR A 129 15.28 4.55 17.24
CA TYR A 129 15.57 3.24 16.65
C TYR A 129 15.34 2.05 17.60
N ASP A 130 15.47 2.28 18.90
CA ASP A 130 15.28 1.32 19.99
C ASP A 130 13.84 1.25 20.48
N ASP A 131 12.92 2.01 19.89
CA ASP A 131 11.47 1.83 20.05
C ASP A 131 11.03 0.53 19.36
N THR A 132 11.29 -0.58 20.04
CA THR A 132 10.91 -1.92 19.59
C THR A 132 9.40 -2.10 19.51
N THR A 133 8.61 -1.32 20.25
CA THR A 133 7.15 -1.36 20.17
C THR A 133 6.73 -0.82 18.80
N PHE A 134 7.22 0.35 18.41
CA PHE A 134 6.91 0.94 17.12
C PHE A 134 7.53 0.16 15.95
N TRP A 135 8.83 -0.12 15.97
CA TRP A 135 9.54 -0.65 14.80
C TRP A 135 9.33 -2.15 14.58
N THR A 136 9.16 -2.92 15.66
CA THR A 136 9.08 -4.39 15.59
C THR A 136 7.77 -4.97 16.11
N GLY A 137 6.85 -4.15 16.61
CA GLY A 137 5.47 -4.57 16.92
C GLY A 137 4.57 -4.59 15.68
N ASP A 138 3.45 -5.29 15.76
CA ASP A 138 2.38 -5.30 14.76
C ASP A 138 1.21 -4.35 15.14
N ASN A 139 1.36 -3.62 16.25
CA ASN A 139 0.39 -2.62 16.68
C ASN A 139 0.29 -1.47 15.67
N THR A 140 -0.90 -0.87 15.65
CA THR A 140 -1.16 0.37 14.93
C THR A 140 -0.86 1.58 15.82
N VAL A 141 -0.60 2.72 15.18
CA VAL A 141 -0.34 4.01 15.84
C VAL A 141 -1.14 5.09 15.12
N GLY A 142 -1.69 6.04 15.88
CA GLY A 142 -2.43 7.17 15.34
C GLY A 142 -3.78 6.81 14.73
N SER A 143 -4.34 7.77 13.99
CA SER A 143 -5.61 7.65 13.27
C SER A 143 -5.39 7.95 11.80
N VAL A 144 -6.08 7.22 10.92
CA VAL A 144 -6.00 7.43 9.46
C VAL A 144 -6.42 8.86 9.06
N SER A 145 -7.32 9.47 9.82
CA SER A 145 -7.78 10.86 9.61
C SER A 145 -6.71 11.92 9.84
N SER A 146 -5.66 11.60 10.61
CA SER A 146 -4.52 12.46 10.91
C SER A 146 -3.20 11.84 10.45
N ALA A 147 -3.25 10.92 9.49
CA ALA A 147 -2.09 10.09 9.12
C ALA A 147 -0.91 10.89 8.54
N LEU A 148 -1.16 12.12 8.08
CA LEU A 148 -0.15 13.01 7.50
C LEU A 148 0.28 14.14 8.44
N THR A 149 -0.34 14.24 9.62
CA THR A 149 -0.14 15.35 10.56
C THR A 149 0.25 14.89 11.97
N ASN A 150 0.42 13.58 12.17
CA ASN A 150 0.84 12.93 13.41
C ASN A 150 1.59 11.63 13.04
N ASP A 151 2.27 11.03 14.01
CA ASP A 151 2.77 9.66 13.92
C ASP A 151 1.63 8.69 13.57
N PHE A 152 1.88 7.86 12.56
CA PHE A 152 0.89 6.91 12.06
C PHE A 152 1.54 5.59 11.67
N LYS A 153 0.86 4.49 11.99
CA LYS A 153 1.23 3.15 11.55
C LYS A 153 -0.03 2.34 11.28
N SER A 154 -0.24 1.99 10.02
CA SER A 154 -1.41 1.26 9.56
C SER A 154 -1.27 -0.25 9.76
N LYS A 155 -2.40 -0.98 9.80
CA LYS A 155 -2.40 -2.45 9.71
C LYS A 155 -1.71 -2.95 8.43
N SER A 156 -1.71 -2.15 7.36
CA SER A 156 -0.98 -2.44 6.12
C SER A 156 0.51 -2.68 6.33
N PHE A 157 1.12 -2.09 7.36
CA PHE A 157 2.51 -2.35 7.73
C PHE A 157 2.80 -3.84 7.98
N ALA A 158 1.83 -4.55 8.55
CA ALA A 158 1.93 -5.98 8.87
C ALA A 158 1.32 -6.88 7.79
N LEU A 159 0.32 -6.38 7.05
CA LEU A 159 -0.53 -7.21 6.18
C LEU A 159 -0.22 -7.10 4.68
N ASN A 160 0.23 -5.93 4.20
CA ASN A 160 0.54 -5.74 2.79
C ASN A 160 1.97 -6.17 2.48
N ASN A 161 2.13 -6.86 1.36
CA ASN A 161 3.40 -6.97 0.67
C ASN A 161 3.46 -5.88 -0.43
N SER A 162 4.66 -5.60 -0.95
CA SER A 162 4.81 -4.60 -2.01
C SER A 162 5.93 -4.93 -2.98
N SER A 163 5.69 -4.64 -4.26
CA SER A 163 6.72 -4.67 -5.31
C SER A 163 7.61 -3.43 -5.29
N GLU A 164 7.14 -2.35 -4.66
CA GLU A 164 7.80 -1.05 -4.61
C GLU A 164 7.65 -0.43 -3.21
N ILE A 165 8.61 0.43 -2.86
CA ILE A 165 8.61 1.24 -1.64
C ILE A 165 8.88 2.68 -2.04
N MET A 166 8.04 3.59 -1.55
CA MET A 166 8.27 5.03 -1.62
C MET A 166 8.70 5.52 -0.26
N VAL A 167 9.77 6.31 -0.23
CA VAL A 167 10.00 7.23 0.89
C VAL A 167 9.53 8.60 0.47
N TRP A 168 8.62 9.15 1.26
CA TRP A 168 7.93 10.40 0.98
C TRP A 168 8.21 11.40 2.08
N VAL A 169 8.63 12.60 1.70
CA VAL A 169 8.89 13.70 2.63
C VAL A 169 7.88 14.78 2.35
N HIS A 170 7.12 15.17 3.37
CA HIS A 170 6.06 16.16 3.27
C HIS A 170 6.04 17.06 4.50
N ASN A 171 5.38 18.21 4.37
CA ASN A 171 4.95 19.05 5.47
C ASN A 171 3.42 18.96 5.58
N GLU A 172 2.92 18.20 6.55
CA GLU A 172 1.47 18.01 6.76
C GLU A 172 0.69 17.62 5.48
N GLY A 173 1.26 16.68 4.70
CA GLY A 173 0.72 16.24 3.40
C GLY A 173 1.12 17.06 2.19
N SER A 174 1.70 18.26 2.37
CA SER A 174 2.32 19.00 1.27
C SER A 174 3.67 18.39 0.92
N GLN A 175 3.77 17.69 -0.22
CA GLN A 175 5.01 17.04 -0.65
C GLN A 175 6.18 18.02 -0.79
N THR A 176 7.30 17.67 -0.16
CA THR A 176 8.62 18.30 -0.34
C THR A 176 9.48 17.49 -1.32
N GLY A 177 9.32 16.16 -1.32
CA GLY A 177 9.97 15.27 -2.27
C GLY A 177 9.62 13.80 -2.04
N TYR A 178 10.03 12.94 -2.96
CA TYR A 178 9.96 11.50 -2.78
C TYR A 178 11.10 10.76 -3.47
N ALA A 179 11.29 9.50 -3.11
CA ALA A 179 12.17 8.53 -3.76
C ALA A 179 11.47 7.18 -3.81
N THR A 180 11.42 6.55 -4.99
CA THR A 180 10.82 5.22 -5.18
C THR A 180 11.86 4.17 -5.50
N TYR A 181 11.61 2.95 -5.04
CA TYR A 181 12.52 1.82 -5.16
C TYR A 181 11.73 0.55 -5.45
N ASN A 182 12.23 -0.31 -6.34
CA ASN A 182 11.68 -1.66 -6.50
C ASN A 182 12.14 -2.55 -5.34
N THR A 183 11.23 -3.27 -4.70
CA THR A 183 11.54 -4.32 -3.73
C THR A 183 12.22 -5.49 -4.46
N LEU A 184 13.30 -6.04 -3.88
CA LEU A 184 13.97 -7.21 -4.44
C LEU A 184 13.02 -8.42 -4.47
N ALA A 185 13.11 -9.26 -5.51
CA ALA A 185 12.19 -10.38 -5.73
C ALA A 185 12.04 -11.33 -4.52
N SER A 186 13.10 -11.52 -3.73
CA SER A 186 13.08 -12.35 -2.50
C SER A 186 12.23 -11.78 -1.37
N TYR A 187 11.79 -10.53 -1.46
CA TYR A 187 11.08 -9.78 -0.42
C TYR A 187 9.71 -9.27 -0.86
N GLN A 188 9.33 -9.43 -2.14
CA GLN A 188 8.06 -8.94 -2.67
C GLN A 188 6.83 -9.65 -2.09
N ASP A 189 7.00 -10.82 -1.49
CA ASP A 189 5.94 -11.57 -0.81
C ASP A 189 5.93 -11.35 0.72
N LYS A 190 6.80 -10.48 1.23
CA LYS A 190 6.95 -10.20 2.66
C LYS A 190 6.36 -8.83 2.99
N SER A 191 5.74 -8.73 4.17
CA SER A 191 5.31 -7.44 4.70
C SER A 191 6.48 -6.67 5.29
N PHE A 192 6.32 -5.35 5.40
CA PHE A 192 7.36 -4.48 5.96
C PHE A 192 7.69 -4.85 7.41
N TYR A 193 6.67 -5.22 8.19
CA TYR A 193 6.82 -5.83 9.53
C TYR A 193 7.72 -7.06 9.54
N TRP A 194 7.51 -7.99 8.60
CA TRP A 194 8.30 -9.21 8.51
C TRP A 194 9.77 -8.89 8.24
N LEU A 195 10.03 -7.95 7.32
CA LEU A 195 11.39 -7.52 6.98
C LEU A 195 12.10 -6.98 8.23
N LEU A 196 11.48 -6.05 8.97
CA LEU A 196 12.06 -5.46 10.18
C LEU A 196 12.25 -6.44 11.34
N ASN A 197 11.48 -7.53 11.41
CA ASN A 197 11.61 -8.54 12.45
C ASN A 197 12.64 -9.63 12.14
N ASN A 198 12.87 -9.94 10.86
CA ASN A 198 13.63 -11.12 10.46
C ASN A 198 14.99 -10.81 9.84
N LEU A 199 15.22 -9.57 9.42
CA LEU A 199 16.44 -9.17 8.72
C LEU A 199 17.26 -8.19 9.55
N SER A 200 18.57 -8.17 9.33
CA SER A 200 19.50 -7.23 9.98
C SER A 200 20.54 -6.79 8.97
N ALA A 201 20.81 -5.49 8.91
CA ALA A 201 21.72 -4.87 7.93
C ALA A 201 21.53 -5.40 6.49
N THR A 202 20.28 -5.51 6.04
CA THR A 202 19.93 -6.17 4.77
C THR A 202 19.36 -5.17 3.77
N THR A 203 19.93 -5.14 2.57
CA THR A 203 19.37 -4.39 1.43
C THR A 203 18.08 -5.06 0.97
N ILE A 204 16.98 -4.31 0.92
CA ILE A 204 15.65 -4.85 0.57
C ILE A 204 15.11 -4.34 -0.78
N THR A 205 15.75 -3.34 -1.37
CA THR A 205 15.35 -2.77 -2.67
C THR A 205 16.48 -2.80 -3.70
N SER A 206 16.15 -2.51 -4.96
CA SER A 206 17.11 -2.12 -5.98
C SER A 206 17.63 -0.70 -5.73
N THR A 207 18.51 -0.23 -6.62
CA THR A 207 18.79 1.21 -6.78
C THR A 207 17.49 1.99 -6.98
N ARG A 208 17.50 3.27 -6.61
CA ARG A 208 16.37 4.19 -6.75
C ARG A 208 15.87 4.23 -8.20
N VAL A 209 14.56 4.23 -8.36
CA VAL A 209 13.87 4.28 -9.66
C VAL A 209 13.56 5.72 -10.03
N ASN A 210 12.75 6.40 -9.23
CA ASN A 210 12.41 7.81 -9.42
C ASN A 210 12.72 8.62 -8.16
N ASN A 211 12.94 9.92 -8.34
CA ASN A 211 12.92 10.87 -7.24
C ASN A 211 12.50 12.27 -7.70
N THR A 212 11.90 13.01 -6.79
CA THR A 212 11.66 14.45 -6.96
C THR A 212 11.99 15.19 -5.69
N GLY A 213 12.31 16.48 -5.86
CA GLY A 213 12.76 17.34 -4.77
C GLY A 213 14.23 17.09 -4.41
N THR A 214 14.78 18.06 -3.70
CA THR A 214 16.02 17.92 -2.94
C THR A 214 15.61 18.10 -1.49
N THR A 215 15.72 17.06 -0.66
CA THR A 215 15.93 17.32 0.77
C THR A 215 17.37 17.79 0.92
N GLY A 216 17.58 19.04 0.52
CA GLY A 216 18.85 19.72 0.69
C GLY A 216 19.12 19.83 2.17
N ALA A 217 20.34 19.48 2.58
CA ALA A 217 20.88 19.72 3.89
C ALA A 217 20.46 21.11 4.39
N GLN A 218 19.44 21.19 5.23
CA GLN A 218 19.39 22.33 6.13
C GLN A 218 20.52 22.08 7.11
N TYR A 219 21.64 22.76 6.87
CA TYR A 219 22.67 22.97 7.86
C TYR A 219 21.96 23.43 9.13
N ASN A 220 21.78 22.51 10.08
CA ASN A 220 21.27 22.81 11.38
C ASN A 220 22.48 23.30 12.21
N PRO A 221 22.61 24.61 12.48
CA PRO A 221 23.74 25.13 13.25
C PRO A 221 23.74 24.64 14.70
N ASP A 222 22.61 24.12 15.19
CA ASP A 222 22.43 23.62 16.55
C ASP A 222 22.68 22.11 16.67
N ARG A 223 22.97 21.41 15.56
CA ARG A 223 23.42 20.00 15.56
C ARG A 223 24.82 19.88 14.98
N VAL A 224 25.66 19.09 15.64
CA VAL A 224 26.95 18.69 15.05
C VAL A 224 26.63 17.88 13.79
N GLN A 225 27.25 18.24 12.65
CA GLN A 225 27.13 17.58 11.33
C GLN A 225 27.63 16.12 11.30
N THR A 226 27.64 15.47 12.46
CA THR A 226 27.99 14.07 12.71
C THR A 226 26.77 13.26 13.16
N GLU A 227 25.58 13.88 13.27
CA GLU A 227 24.34 13.20 13.60
C GLU A 227 23.60 12.76 12.34
N TYR A 228 23.49 11.44 12.20
CA TYR A 228 22.86 10.75 11.09
C TYR A 228 21.38 10.56 11.37
N GLY A 229 20.54 11.01 10.46
CA GLY A 229 19.09 10.81 10.55
C GLY A 229 18.36 11.24 9.30
N ASP A 230 19.00 11.16 8.14
CA ASP A 230 18.44 11.74 6.93
C ASP A 230 18.05 10.62 5.95
N ILE A 231 16.75 10.52 5.69
CA ILE A 231 16.28 9.93 4.44
C ILE A 231 16.59 10.95 3.35
N PHE A 232 17.81 10.88 2.83
CA PHE A 232 18.19 11.63 1.66
C PHE A 232 17.46 11.03 0.45
N LEU A 233 16.41 11.71 0.01
CA LEU A 233 15.74 11.39 -1.25
C LEU A 233 16.68 11.58 -2.46
N ASP A 234 17.83 12.21 -2.25
CA ASP A 234 18.83 12.58 -3.26
C ASP A 234 19.84 11.47 -3.58
N HIS A 235 19.98 10.42 -2.76
CA HIS A 235 20.93 9.32 -3.02
C HIS A 235 20.34 8.15 -3.84
N SER A 236 21.03 7.77 -4.93
CA SER A 236 20.61 6.71 -5.88
C SER A 236 20.67 5.28 -5.32
N GLU A 237 21.22 5.13 -4.13
CA GLU A 237 21.50 3.87 -3.46
C GLU A 237 20.25 3.14 -2.96
N ALA A 238 20.34 1.82 -2.83
CA ALA A 238 19.26 0.99 -2.35
C ALA A 238 18.96 1.19 -0.84
N LEU A 239 17.75 0.85 -0.43
CA LEU A 239 17.33 0.85 0.97
C LEU A 239 17.83 -0.39 1.71
N VAL A 240 18.42 -0.15 2.87
CA VAL A 240 18.88 -1.14 3.84
C VAL A 240 18.05 -1.01 5.10
N ILE A 241 17.58 -2.12 5.62
CA ILE A 241 16.88 -2.15 6.91
C ILE A 241 17.76 -2.64 8.05
N ASN A 242 17.42 -2.21 9.26
CA ASN A 242 18.06 -2.62 10.51
C ASN A 242 19.60 -2.52 10.43
N ARG A 243 20.11 -1.47 9.78
CA ARG A 243 21.56 -1.29 9.63
C ARG A 243 22.13 -0.79 10.95
N GLN A 244 23.00 -1.61 11.52
CA GLN A 244 23.81 -1.23 12.68
C GLN A 244 25.22 -0.90 12.22
N SER A 245 25.51 0.38 11.94
CA SER A 245 26.89 0.86 11.81
C SER A 245 27.41 1.22 13.19
N ALA A 246 28.01 0.25 13.88
CA ALA A 246 28.70 0.54 15.13
C ALA A 246 30.03 1.26 14.81
N TRP A 247 30.11 2.56 15.08
CA TRP A 247 31.40 3.14 15.42
C TRP A 247 31.70 2.71 16.86
N ALA A 248 32.95 2.37 17.16
CA ALA A 248 33.33 1.92 18.50
C ALA A 248 33.00 2.96 19.62
N SER A 249 32.75 4.21 19.25
CA SER A 249 32.36 5.30 20.15
C SER A 249 30.89 5.75 20.03
N ASP A 250 30.14 5.24 19.05
CA ASP A 250 28.75 5.65 18.79
C ASP A 250 27.82 4.44 18.92
N THR A 251 27.46 4.16 20.16
CA THR A 251 26.49 3.13 20.51
C THR A 251 25.04 3.55 20.26
N TYR A 252 24.82 4.79 19.81
CA TYR A 252 23.50 5.43 19.76
C TYR A 252 22.93 5.61 18.35
N ASN A 253 23.75 5.47 17.30
CA ASN A 253 23.24 5.54 15.92
C ASN A 253 22.99 4.14 15.33
N LYS A 254 21.76 3.65 15.45
CA LYS A 254 21.26 2.50 14.66
C LYS A 254 20.11 2.99 13.78
N ASN A 255 20.15 2.69 12.48
CA ASN A 255 19.09 3.10 11.56
C ASN A 255 18.19 1.93 11.22
N ARG A 256 16.87 2.12 11.31
CA ARG A 256 15.89 1.09 10.95
C ARG A 256 15.67 1.00 9.44
N ILE A 257 15.79 2.13 8.74
CA ILE A 257 15.78 2.24 7.28
C ILE A 257 16.85 3.28 6.91
N THR A 258 17.71 2.97 5.95
CA THR A 258 18.78 3.87 5.49
C THR A 258 19.23 3.49 4.08
N THR A 259 20.12 4.26 3.48
CA THR A 259 20.83 3.89 2.24
C THR A 259 22.21 3.29 2.54
N THR A 260 22.87 2.66 1.58
CA THR A 260 24.15 1.94 1.74
C THR A 260 25.39 2.81 2.03
N LEU A 261 25.24 4.09 2.36
CA LEU A 261 26.35 5.05 2.48
C LEU A 261 27.50 4.62 3.41
N THR A 262 28.69 5.16 3.10
CA THR A 262 29.85 5.24 3.99
C THR A 262 30.25 6.71 4.16
N ASN A 263 30.96 7.07 5.25
CA ASN A 263 31.26 8.48 5.60
C ASN A 263 32.04 9.29 4.54
N ASN A 264 32.56 8.66 3.49
CA ASN A 264 33.28 9.37 2.43
C ASN A 264 32.35 10.00 1.38
N ASP A 265 31.03 9.78 1.51
CA ASP A 265 30.03 10.19 0.54
C ASP A 265 29.34 11.53 0.90
N TYR A 266 29.78 12.18 1.99
CA TYR A 266 29.41 13.56 2.33
C TYR A 266 30.41 14.52 1.68
N SER A 267 30.05 15.10 0.55
CA SER A 267 30.83 16.16 -0.11
C SER A 267 30.22 17.53 0.10
#